data_AF-A0A1Y0KT94-F1
#
_entry.id   AF-A0A1Y0KT94-F1
#
_cell.length_a   1.000
_cell.length_b   1.000
_cell.length_c   1.000
_cell.angle_alpha   90.00
_cell.angle_beta   90.00
_cell.angle_gamma   90.00
#
_symmetry.space_group_name_H-M   'P 1'
#
loop_
_entity.id
_entity.type
_entity.pdbx_description
1 polymer ?
#
loop_
_entity_poly.entity_id
_entity_poly.type
_entity_poly.pdbx_seq_one_letter_code
_entity_poly.pdbx_strand_id
1 'polypeptide(L)'
;MMHEMLGADAQDEKVLSVFDFDGTLTRRDSFVPFLRFAFGKAEFIRRIFTLAIPSVHFLFRRMNRDELKAHLIAKFLTGVEAQWIEQKALDFCNRYWTRLMRPSGLLSVAAEVEAGAEVTLCSASPALVLAPFARRLGIKLIATELEVVDGVLTGRISGNNCRCENKVIRLEAVYGLLSEYRLRAWGDTRGDLELLAAAQDAHWRHFHSAWRRGRMRRAKKRKQHASVQKLKSENKTNTDDQQGA
;
A
#
# COMPACT_ATOMS: atom_id res chain seq x y z
N MET A 1 28.61 25.27 41.65
CA MET A 1 27.59 25.91 40.79
C MET A 1 28.02 25.76 39.34
N MET A 2 27.09 25.30 38.49
CA MET A 2 27.06 25.44 37.04
C MET A 2 28.16 24.75 36.22
N HIS A 3 27.87 23.51 35.78
CA HIS A 3 27.78 23.21 34.35
C HIS A 3 27.07 21.86 34.14
N GLU A 4 25.75 21.86 34.38
CA GLU A 4 24.84 21.05 33.56
C GLU A 4 24.75 21.71 32.18
N MET A 5 24.32 20.94 31.17
CA MET A 5 24.22 21.25 29.74
C MET A 5 25.41 20.76 28.91
N LEU A 6 25.28 19.54 28.39
CA LEU A 6 25.40 19.20 26.96
C LEU A 6 25.22 17.68 26.81
N GLY A 7 23.96 17.30 26.69
CA GLY A 7 23.53 15.94 26.41
C GLY A 7 22.05 15.97 26.10
N ALA A 8 21.65 16.84 25.15
CA ALA A 8 20.36 16.70 24.52
C ALA A 8 20.36 15.30 23.90
N ASP A 9 19.57 14.42 24.49
CA ASP A 9 19.32 13.07 23.99
C ASP A 9 19.17 13.13 22.48
N ALA A 10 20.05 12.43 21.76
CA ALA A 10 19.74 12.03 20.41
C ALA A 10 18.51 11.13 20.53
N GLN A 11 17.31 11.72 20.51
CA GLN A 11 16.09 10.97 20.34
C GLN A 11 16.25 10.23 19.02
N ASP A 12 16.47 8.91 19.09
CA ASP A 12 16.39 8.03 17.94
C ASP A 12 15.06 8.37 17.24
N GLU A 13 15.17 8.96 16.05
CA GLU A 13 14.02 9.41 15.28
C GLU A 13 13.12 8.19 15.04
N LYS A 14 11.94 8.15 15.67
CA LYS A 14 11.02 7.01 15.52
C LYS A 14 10.57 6.91 14.07
N VAL A 15 10.98 5.86 13.37
CA VAL A 15 10.58 5.65 11.97
C VAL A 15 9.35 4.75 11.92
N LEU A 16 8.33 5.17 11.18
CA LEU A 16 7.16 4.36 10.86
C LEU A 16 7.11 4.12 9.35
N SER A 17 7.22 2.86 8.96
CA SER A 17 7.24 2.44 7.56
C SER A 17 5.95 1.68 7.21
N VAL A 18 5.12 2.32 6.38
CA VAL A 18 3.77 1.85 6.05
C VAL A 18 3.69 1.39 4.59
N PHE A 19 3.37 0.12 4.40
CA PHE A 19 3.25 -0.48 3.07
C PHE A 19 1.79 -0.78 2.74
N ASP A 20 1.31 -0.31 1.58
CA ASP A 20 0.14 -0.91 0.96
C ASP A 20 0.45 -2.33 0.44
N PHE A 21 -0.58 -3.17 0.36
CA PHE A 21 -0.45 -4.56 -0.07
C PHE A 21 -0.70 -4.75 -1.58
N ASP A 22 -1.90 -4.39 -2.04
CA ASP A 22 -2.44 -4.83 -3.32
C ASP A 22 -1.98 -3.97 -4.49
N GLY A 23 -1.03 -4.48 -5.28
CA GLY A 23 -0.41 -3.72 -6.37
C GLY A 23 0.89 -3.04 -5.93
N THR A 24 1.05 -2.79 -4.63
CA THR A 24 2.29 -2.30 -4.01
C THR A 24 3.25 -3.43 -3.66
N LEU A 25 3.05 -4.19 -2.58
CA LEU A 25 3.88 -5.35 -2.25
C LEU A 25 3.58 -6.56 -3.14
N THR A 26 2.34 -6.69 -3.59
CA THR A 26 1.93 -7.73 -4.54
C THR A 26 1.95 -7.22 -5.98
N ARG A 27 2.02 -8.13 -6.94
CA ARG A 27 2.01 -7.78 -8.38
C ARG A 27 0.66 -7.24 -8.87
N ARG A 28 -0.42 -7.62 -8.18
CA ARG A 28 -1.82 -7.37 -8.53
C ARG A 28 -2.68 -7.59 -7.29
N ASP A 29 -3.95 -7.19 -7.36
CA ASP A 29 -4.96 -7.48 -6.34
C ASP A 29 -4.91 -8.95 -5.88
N SER A 30 -4.97 -9.14 -4.56
CA SER A 30 -4.93 -10.44 -3.88
C SER A 30 -6.32 -10.98 -3.54
N PHE A 31 -7.32 -10.10 -3.33
CA PHE A 31 -8.62 -10.49 -2.81
C PHE A 31 -9.49 -11.25 -3.83
N VAL A 32 -9.63 -10.77 -5.07
CA VAL A 32 -10.40 -11.50 -6.09
C VAL A 32 -9.80 -12.88 -6.40
N PRO A 33 -8.47 -13.01 -6.57
CA PRO A 33 -7.83 -14.32 -6.71
C PRO A 33 -8.01 -15.22 -5.48
N PHE A 34 -8.00 -14.64 -4.27
CA PHE A 34 -8.27 -15.37 -3.04
C PHE A 34 -9.68 -15.95 -3.04
N LEU A 35 -10.72 -15.17 -3.38
CA LEU A 35 -12.09 -15.67 -3.47
C LEU A 35 -12.21 -16.83 -4.48
N ARG A 36 -11.58 -16.71 -5.65
CA ARG A 36 -11.55 -17.79 -6.64
C ARG A 36 -10.83 -19.04 -6.14
N PHE A 37 -9.82 -18.88 -5.30
CA PHE A 37 -9.11 -20.00 -4.68
C PHE A 37 -9.93 -20.66 -3.58
N ALA A 38 -10.48 -19.88 -2.65
CA ALA A 38 -11.17 -20.35 -1.46
C ALA A 38 -12.45 -21.12 -1.80
N PHE A 39 -13.28 -20.57 -2.70
CA PHE A 39 -14.56 -21.17 -3.09
C PHE A 39 -14.45 -22.09 -4.31
N GLY A 40 -13.32 -22.09 -5.01
CA GLY A 40 -13.13 -22.83 -6.25
C GLY A 40 -13.73 -22.14 -7.47
N LYS A 41 -13.31 -22.58 -8.67
CA LYS A 41 -13.62 -21.90 -9.93
C LYS A 41 -15.12 -21.91 -10.28
N ALA A 42 -15.80 -23.04 -10.09
CA ALA A 42 -17.21 -23.20 -10.44
C ALA A 42 -18.10 -22.29 -9.57
N GLU A 43 -17.93 -22.36 -8.25
CA GLU A 43 -18.71 -21.55 -7.31
C GLU A 43 -18.41 -20.06 -7.44
N PHE A 44 -17.13 -19.69 -7.67
CA PHE A 44 -16.75 -18.32 -7.96
C PHE A 44 -17.48 -17.78 -9.19
N ILE A 45 -17.45 -18.53 -10.30
CA ILE A 45 -18.13 -18.13 -11.54
C ILE A 45 -19.65 -18.01 -11.31
N ARG A 46 -20.26 -18.98 -10.64
CA ARG A 46 -21.70 -18.96 -10.30
C ARG A 46 -22.07 -17.71 -9.49
N ARG A 47 -21.32 -17.41 -8.42
CA ARG A 47 -21.57 -16.23 -7.57
C ARG A 47 -21.38 -14.92 -8.32
N ILE A 48 -20.34 -14.81 -9.14
CA ILE A 48 -20.11 -13.64 -10.01
C ILE A 48 -21.27 -13.47 -11.00
N PHE A 49 -21.74 -14.54 -11.64
CA PHE A 49 -22.90 -14.44 -12.53
C PHE A 49 -24.16 -13.99 -11.79
N THR A 50 -24.43 -14.51 -10.59
CA THR A 50 -25.59 -14.03 -9.80
C THR A 50 -25.44 -12.59 -9.33
N LEU A 51 -24.22 -12.06 -9.23
CA LEU A 51 -23.97 -10.64 -9.01
C LEU A 51 -24.21 -9.82 -10.30
N ALA A 52 -23.88 -10.40 -11.46
CA ALA A 52 -24.02 -9.76 -12.76
C ALA A 52 -25.47 -9.73 -13.29
N ILE A 53 -26.32 -10.68 -12.90
CA ILE A 53 -27.71 -10.79 -13.38
C ILE A 53 -28.59 -9.59 -12.98
N PRO A 54 -28.54 -9.08 -11.72
CA PRO A 54 -29.14 -7.78 -11.40
C PRO A 54 -28.41 -6.58 -12.05
N SER A 55 -27.17 -6.78 -12.51
CA SER A 55 -26.27 -5.72 -13.00
C SER A 55 -26.35 -5.46 -14.50
N VAL A 56 -27.08 -6.25 -15.29
CA VAL A 56 -27.37 -5.88 -16.69
C VAL A 56 -28.19 -4.58 -16.74
N HIS A 57 -29.01 -4.32 -15.71
CA HIS A 57 -29.69 -3.03 -15.53
C HIS A 57 -28.77 -1.90 -15.03
N PHE A 58 -27.60 -2.24 -14.47
CA PHE A 58 -26.61 -1.32 -13.89
C PHE A 58 -25.41 -1.06 -14.82
N LEU A 59 -25.40 -1.66 -16.02
CA LEU A 59 -24.26 -1.70 -16.96
C LEU A 59 -23.83 -0.30 -17.47
N PHE A 60 -24.59 0.76 -17.15
CA PHE A 60 -24.24 2.16 -17.43
C PHE A 60 -23.60 2.94 -16.26
N ARG A 61 -23.44 2.37 -15.06
CA ARG A 61 -22.71 3.05 -13.97
C ARG A 61 -21.27 2.56 -13.89
N ARG A 62 -20.32 3.49 -14.00
CA ARG A 62 -18.88 3.27 -13.76
C ARG A 62 -18.65 2.91 -12.29
N MET A 63 -18.91 1.65 -11.94
CA MET A 63 -18.73 1.15 -10.58
C MET A 63 -17.23 1.15 -10.25
N ASN A 64 -16.85 1.77 -9.13
CA ASN A 64 -15.43 1.85 -8.76
C ASN A 64 -14.96 0.52 -8.17
N ARG A 65 -13.65 0.27 -8.14
CA ARG A 65 -13.06 -0.98 -7.60
C ARG A 65 -13.48 -1.24 -6.14
N ASP A 66 -13.73 -0.18 -5.39
CA ASP A 66 -14.08 -0.27 -3.98
C ASP A 66 -15.50 -0.79 -3.79
N GLU A 67 -16.45 -0.25 -4.57
CA GLU A 67 -17.83 -0.74 -4.60
C GLU A 67 -17.84 -2.21 -5.02
N LEU A 68 -17.06 -2.58 -6.04
CA LEU A 68 -16.94 -3.99 -6.43
C LEU A 68 -16.42 -4.86 -5.29
N LYS A 69 -15.38 -4.45 -4.57
CA LYS A 69 -14.86 -5.21 -3.42
C LYS A 69 -15.90 -5.36 -2.31
N ALA A 70 -16.63 -4.31 -1.96
CA ALA A 70 -17.69 -4.38 -0.95
C ALA A 70 -18.80 -5.37 -1.36
N HIS A 71 -19.24 -5.33 -2.63
CA HIS A 71 -20.22 -6.29 -3.14
C HIS A 71 -19.68 -7.73 -3.15
N LEU A 72 -18.40 -7.91 -3.46
CA LEU A 72 -17.76 -9.23 -3.39
C LEU A 72 -17.68 -9.75 -1.95
N ILE A 73 -17.33 -8.90 -0.98
CA ILE A 73 -17.34 -9.25 0.45
C ILE A 73 -18.74 -9.72 0.83
N ALA A 74 -19.77 -8.91 0.58
CA ALA A 74 -21.16 -9.28 0.90
C ALA A 74 -21.58 -10.58 0.20
N LYS A 75 -21.27 -10.75 -1.08
CA LYS A 75 -21.71 -11.92 -1.85
C LYS A 75 -20.98 -13.22 -1.49
N PHE A 76 -19.69 -13.13 -1.20
CA PHE A 76 -18.87 -14.32 -0.96
C PHE A 76 -18.80 -14.69 0.51
N LEU A 77 -18.79 -13.71 1.40
CA LEU A 77 -18.44 -13.94 2.80
C LEU A 77 -19.67 -14.01 3.73
N THR A 78 -20.85 -13.53 3.31
CA THR A 78 -22.07 -13.68 4.13
C THR A 78 -22.37 -15.15 4.41
N GLY A 79 -22.55 -15.47 5.69
CA GLY A 79 -22.89 -16.82 6.14
C GLY A 79 -21.72 -17.80 6.12
N VAL A 80 -20.48 -17.31 5.96
CA VAL A 80 -19.27 -18.15 5.95
C VAL A 80 -18.58 -18.07 7.31
N GLU A 81 -18.16 -19.21 7.84
CA GLU A 81 -17.38 -19.27 9.07
C GLU A 81 -16.04 -18.53 8.92
N ALA A 82 -15.75 -17.64 9.88
CA ALA A 82 -14.53 -16.84 9.88
C ALA A 82 -13.28 -17.73 9.91
N GLN A 83 -13.29 -18.77 10.75
CA GLN A 83 -12.20 -19.73 10.88
C GLN A 83 -11.90 -20.46 9.55
N TRP A 84 -12.94 -20.81 8.79
CA TRP A 84 -12.76 -21.41 7.47
C TRP A 84 -12.04 -20.45 6.50
N ILE A 85 -12.42 -19.17 6.50
CA ILE A 85 -11.73 -18.15 5.68
C ILE A 85 -10.29 -17.96 6.11
N GLU A 86 -10.00 -17.92 7.41
CA GLU A 86 -8.64 -17.81 7.95
C GLU A 86 -7.76 -18.99 7.50
N GLN A 87 -8.28 -20.21 7.56
CA GLN A 87 -7.57 -21.39 7.06
C GLN A 87 -7.32 -21.29 5.56
N LYS A 88 -8.33 -20.88 4.77
CA LYS A 88 -8.14 -20.65 3.33
C LYS A 88 -7.13 -19.54 3.05
N ALA A 89 -7.07 -18.50 3.87
CA ALA A 89 -6.10 -17.41 3.73
C ALA A 89 -4.68 -17.91 3.99
N LEU A 90 -4.48 -18.77 4.99
CA LEU A 90 -3.20 -19.41 5.26
C LEU A 90 -2.75 -20.30 4.08
N ASP A 91 -3.65 -21.16 3.59
CA ASP A 91 -3.39 -22.01 2.43
C ASP A 91 -3.04 -21.18 1.18
N PHE A 92 -3.77 -20.07 0.97
CA PHE A 92 -3.55 -19.16 -0.14
C PHE A 92 -2.19 -18.46 -0.03
N CYS A 93 -1.83 -17.95 1.15
CA CYS A 93 -0.52 -17.37 1.41
C CYS A 93 0.59 -18.36 1.07
N ASN A 94 0.52 -19.57 1.61
CA ASN A 94 1.54 -20.60 1.41
C ASN A 94 1.68 -20.97 -0.07
N ARG A 95 0.55 -21.15 -0.78
CA ARG A 95 0.55 -21.57 -2.17
C ARG A 95 0.97 -20.48 -3.15
N TYR A 96 0.62 -19.22 -2.88
CA TYR A 96 0.78 -18.14 -3.86
C TYR A 96 1.88 -17.13 -3.53
N TRP A 97 2.51 -17.20 -2.34
CA TRP A 97 3.55 -16.27 -1.89
C TRP A 97 4.53 -15.85 -2.99
N THR A 98 5.27 -16.80 -3.56
CA THR A 98 6.34 -16.53 -4.55
C THR A 98 5.82 -15.91 -5.84
N ARG A 99 4.58 -16.24 -6.23
CA ARG A 99 3.95 -15.72 -7.46
C ARG A 99 3.27 -14.37 -7.25
N LEU A 100 2.76 -14.13 -6.04
CA LEU A 100 1.98 -12.95 -5.70
C LEU A 100 2.87 -11.78 -5.28
N MET A 101 3.86 -12.03 -4.41
CA MET A 101 4.73 -11.01 -3.84
C MET A 101 5.75 -10.49 -4.86
N ARG A 102 6.12 -9.22 -4.72
CA ARG A 102 7.24 -8.61 -5.46
C ARG A 102 8.52 -8.80 -4.66
N PRO A 103 9.58 -9.41 -5.23
CA PRO A 103 10.86 -9.56 -4.53
C PRO A 103 11.43 -8.24 -4.02
N SER A 104 11.36 -7.15 -4.81
CA SER A 104 11.83 -5.84 -4.36
C SER A 104 11.02 -5.24 -3.22
N GLY A 105 9.72 -5.59 -3.12
CA GLY A 105 8.89 -5.16 -1.99
C GLY A 105 9.28 -5.90 -0.71
N LEU A 106 9.50 -7.22 -0.81
CA LEU A 106 9.97 -8.03 0.32
C LEU A 106 11.32 -7.55 0.86
N LEU A 107 12.27 -7.24 -0.03
CA LEU A 107 13.58 -6.69 0.36
C LEU A 107 13.43 -5.33 1.05
N SER A 108 12.50 -4.48 0.59
CA SER A 108 12.24 -3.18 1.22
C SER A 108 11.66 -3.34 2.61
N VAL A 109 10.71 -4.27 2.80
CA VAL A 109 10.15 -4.57 4.13
C VAL A 109 11.25 -5.07 5.06
N ALA A 110 12.08 -6.03 4.62
CA ALA A 110 13.18 -6.54 5.41
C ALA A 110 14.17 -5.44 5.81
N ALA A 111 14.55 -4.56 4.87
CA ALA A 111 15.46 -3.45 5.15
C ALA A 111 14.90 -2.46 6.19
N GLU A 112 13.59 -2.17 6.15
CA GLU A 112 12.96 -1.31 7.17
C GLU A 112 12.93 -1.98 8.55
N VAL A 113 12.65 -3.28 8.60
CA VAL A 113 12.70 -4.05 9.86
C VAL A 113 14.12 -4.11 10.42
N GLU A 114 15.13 -4.39 9.58
CA GLU A 114 16.54 -4.43 9.96
C GLU A 114 17.06 -3.05 10.42
N ALA A 115 16.51 -1.97 9.89
CA ALA A 115 16.81 -0.60 10.31
C ALA A 115 16.14 -0.21 11.63
N GLY A 116 15.38 -1.11 12.28
CA GLY A 116 14.69 -0.85 13.54
C GLY A 116 13.43 0.01 13.42
N ALA A 117 12.89 0.18 12.20
CA ALA A 117 11.65 0.93 12.01
C ALA A 117 10.43 0.13 12.50
N GLU A 118 9.40 0.84 12.94
CA GLU A 118 8.06 0.25 13.10
C GLU A 118 7.47 -0.01 11.71
N VAL A 119 7.25 -1.28 11.36
CA VAL A 119 6.76 -1.64 10.03
C VAL A 119 5.32 -2.13 10.08
N THR A 120 4.47 -1.55 9.22
CA THR A 120 3.03 -1.86 9.18
C THR A 120 2.54 -2.09 7.76
N LEU A 121 1.79 -3.18 7.56
CA LEU A 121 0.97 -3.37 6.38
C LEU A 121 -0.36 -2.63 6.57
N CYS A 122 -0.66 -1.66 5.70
CA CYS A 122 -1.90 -0.88 5.74
C CYS A 122 -2.70 -1.02 4.44
N SER A 123 -3.84 -1.74 4.46
CA SER A 123 -4.54 -2.13 3.23
C SER A 123 -6.07 -2.13 3.32
N ALA A 124 -6.73 -1.80 2.21
CA ALA A 124 -8.18 -1.86 2.06
C ALA A 124 -8.75 -3.29 1.94
N SER A 125 -7.89 -4.29 1.72
CA SER A 125 -8.32 -5.69 1.64
C SER A 125 -8.58 -6.27 3.04
N PRO A 126 -9.44 -7.30 3.17
CA PRO A 126 -9.87 -7.78 4.48
C PRO A 126 -8.72 -8.31 5.37
N ALA A 127 -8.71 -7.91 6.64
CA ALA A 127 -7.66 -8.24 7.59
C ALA A 127 -7.45 -9.75 7.75
N LEU A 128 -8.54 -10.53 7.88
CA LEU A 128 -8.49 -12.00 7.96
C LEU A 128 -7.77 -12.66 6.78
N VAL A 129 -7.82 -12.06 5.58
CA VAL A 129 -7.13 -12.58 4.39
C VAL A 129 -5.65 -12.21 4.40
N LEU A 130 -5.30 -11.06 4.95
CA LEU A 130 -3.93 -10.54 4.97
C LEU A 130 -3.12 -10.96 6.20
N ALA A 131 -3.77 -11.39 7.27
CA ALA A 131 -3.12 -11.77 8.52
C ALA A 131 -1.99 -12.81 8.34
N PRO A 132 -2.14 -13.88 7.52
CA PRO A 132 -1.03 -14.80 7.25
C PRO A 132 0.16 -14.16 6.55
N PHE A 133 -0.07 -13.16 5.69
CA PHE A 133 1.01 -12.44 5.00
C PHE A 133 1.77 -11.53 5.96
N ALA A 134 1.05 -10.77 6.79
CA ALA A 134 1.65 -9.90 7.80
C ALA A 134 2.47 -10.71 8.82
N ARG A 135 1.92 -11.83 9.33
CA ARG A 135 2.64 -12.75 10.22
C ARG A 135 3.91 -13.30 9.57
N ARG A 136 3.85 -13.72 8.31
CA ARG A 136 5.02 -14.24 7.57
C ARG A 136 6.08 -13.17 7.31
N LEU A 137 5.68 -11.90 7.18
CA LEU A 137 6.58 -10.76 7.07
C LEU A 137 7.15 -10.32 8.43
N GLY A 138 6.55 -10.74 9.54
CA GLY A 138 6.93 -10.29 10.88
C GLY A 138 6.55 -8.83 11.18
N ILE A 139 5.48 -8.32 10.55
CA ILE A 139 5.07 -6.91 10.64
C ILE A 139 3.62 -6.76 11.12
N LYS A 140 3.27 -5.58 11.63
CA LYS A 140 1.89 -5.26 12.06
C LYS A 140 0.94 -5.16 10.87
N LEU A 141 -0.35 -5.34 11.12
CA LEU A 141 -1.42 -5.27 10.13
C LEU A 141 -2.49 -4.28 10.56
N ILE A 142 -2.81 -3.35 9.67
CA ILE A 142 -3.98 -2.46 9.75
C ILE A 142 -4.77 -2.62 8.45
N ALA A 143 -5.90 -3.31 8.50
CA ALA A 143 -6.65 -3.67 7.31
C ALA A 143 -8.15 -3.63 7.53
N THR A 144 -8.93 -3.70 6.45
CA THR A 144 -10.40 -3.64 6.55
C THR A 144 -10.93 -4.78 7.40
N GLU A 145 -11.60 -4.44 8.50
CA GLU A 145 -12.17 -5.42 9.43
C GLU A 145 -13.54 -5.85 8.93
N LEU A 146 -13.84 -7.14 9.03
CA LEU A 146 -15.16 -7.67 8.70
C LEU A 146 -15.92 -7.96 9.99
N GLU A 147 -17.23 -7.75 9.96
CA GLU A 147 -18.09 -8.07 11.08
C GLU A 147 -18.35 -9.58 11.15
N VAL A 148 -18.13 -10.13 12.34
CA VAL A 148 -18.33 -11.55 12.67
C VAL A 148 -19.29 -11.63 13.84
N VAL A 149 -20.35 -12.43 13.71
CA VAL A 149 -21.32 -12.71 14.78
C VAL A 149 -21.38 -14.22 14.94
N ASP A 150 -21.19 -14.70 16.17
CA ASP A 150 -21.18 -16.13 16.50
C ASP A 150 -20.23 -16.97 15.61
N GLY A 151 -19.06 -16.41 15.29
CA GLY A 151 -18.05 -17.04 14.44
C GLY A 151 -18.35 -17.01 12.93
N VAL A 152 -19.46 -16.39 12.51
CA VAL A 152 -19.91 -16.31 11.12
C VAL A 152 -19.81 -14.89 10.59
N LEU A 153 -19.27 -14.75 9.38
CA LEU A 153 -19.15 -13.47 8.68
C LEU A 153 -20.54 -12.98 8.24
N THR A 154 -20.87 -11.74 8.60
CA THR A 154 -22.16 -11.12 8.23
C THR A 154 -22.17 -10.59 6.79
N GLY A 155 -21.00 -10.52 6.16
CA GLY A 155 -20.79 -9.88 4.86
C GLY A 155 -20.67 -8.36 4.92
N ARG A 156 -20.64 -7.76 6.12
CA ARG A 156 -20.44 -6.32 6.31
C ARG A 156 -19.02 -6.00 6.78
N ILE A 157 -18.59 -4.77 6.51
CA ILE A 157 -17.35 -4.21 7.03
C ILE A 157 -17.64 -3.70 8.44
N SER A 158 -16.75 -4.01 9.39
CA SER A 158 -16.77 -3.41 10.72
C SER A 158 -16.11 -2.04 10.67
N GLY A 159 -16.90 -0.99 10.94
CA GLY A 159 -16.47 0.40 10.78
C GLY A 159 -16.27 0.79 9.30
N ASN A 160 -15.19 1.51 9.01
CA ASN A 160 -14.91 2.03 7.67
C ASN A 160 -13.87 1.18 6.92
N ASN A 161 -13.96 1.15 5.60
CA ASN A 161 -12.93 0.55 4.73
C ASN A 161 -11.55 1.24 4.94
N CYS A 162 -10.46 0.47 5.08
CA CYS A 162 -9.10 0.99 5.30
C CYS A 162 -8.49 1.57 4.01
N ARG A 163 -8.99 2.74 3.59
CA ARG A 163 -8.64 3.39 2.33
C ARG A 163 -8.73 4.91 2.41
N CYS A 164 -7.94 5.60 1.60
CA CYS A 164 -7.88 7.07 1.57
C CYS A 164 -7.57 7.60 2.97
N GLU A 165 -8.31 8.60 3.45
CA GLU A 165 -8.18 9.15 4.81
C GLU A 165 -8.26 8.08 5.91
N ASN A 166 -9.05 7.02 5.72
CA ASN A 166 -9.22 5.99 6.74
C ASN A 166 -7.92 5.21 6.97
N LYS A 167 -6.97 5.19 6.02
CA LYS A 167 -5.63 4.66 6.28
C LYS A 167 -4.89 5.48 7.34
N VAL A 168 -4.95 6.81 7.22
CA VAL A 168 -4.32 7.75 8.17
C VAL A 168 -5.00 7.66 9.52
N ILE A 169 -6.33 7.76 9.57
CA ILE A 169 -7.12 7.68 10.82
C ILE A 169 -6.82 6.37 11.58
N ARG A 170 -6.76 5.24 10.87
CA ARG A 170 -6.48 3.94 11.49
C ARG A 170 -5.03 3.82 11.96
N LEU A 171 -4.08 4.42 11.26
CA LEU A 171 -2.69 4.49 11.74
C LEU A 171 -2.60 5.34 13.00
N GLU A 172 -3.25 6.51 13.02
CA GLU A 172 -3.28 7.39 14.18
C GLU A 172 -3.94 6.74 15.40
N ALA A 173 -4.99 5.95 15.19
CA ALA A 173 -5.63 5.18 16.26
C ALA A 173 -4.68 4.15 16.92
N VAL A 174 -3.64 3.71 16.21
CA VAL A 174 -2.66 2.71 16.72
C VAL A 174 -1.39 3.38 17.24
N TYR A 175 -0.91 4.41 16.57
CA TYR A 175 0.39 5.02 16.82
C TYR A 175 0.34 6.41 17.46
N GLY A 176 -0.83 7.01 17.60
CA GLY A 176 -0.96 8.41 17.99
C GLY A 176 -0.65 9.34 16.81
N LEU A 177 -0.18 10.55 17.10
CA LEU A 177 0.09 11.55 16.06
C LEU A 177 1.23 11.08 15.14
N LEU A 178 0.95 10.90 13.85
CA LEU A 178 1.97 10.43 12.89
C LEU A 178 3.13 11.42 12.71
N SER A 179 2.96 12.68 13.12
CA SER A 179 4.02 13.68 13.14
C SER A 179 5.11 13.41 14.18
N GLU A 180 4.86 12.54 15.17
CA GLU A 180 5.88 12.05 16.10
C GLU A 180 6.83 11.01 15.47
N TYR A 181 6.51 10.59 14.25
CA TYR A 181 7.27 9.63 13.48
C TYR A 181 7.83 10.28 12.22
N ARG A 182 8.99 9.79 11.79
CA ARG A 182 9.38 9.90 10.39
C ARG A 182 8.62 8.85 9.60
N LEU A 183 7.56 9.29 8.95
CA LEU A 183 6.65 8.43 8.20
C LEU A 183 7.20 8.19 6.78
N ARG A 184 7.40 6.91 6.47
CA ARG A 184 7.70 6.40 5.12
C ARG A 184 6.48 5.63 4.62
N ALA A 185 6.06 5.88 3.39
CA ALA A 185 4.85 5.25 2.86
C ALA A 185 5.01 4.75 1.43
N TRP A 186 4.53 3.54 1.16
CA TRP A 186 4.50 2.93 -0.18
C TRP A 186 3.06 2.65 -0.60
N GLY A 187 2.70 3.09 -1.81
CA GLY A 187 1.36 2.90 -2.39
C GLY A 187 1.37 2.96 -3.92
N ASP A 188 0.29 2.54 -4.56
CA ASP A 188 0.19 2.49 -6.03
C ASP A 188 -1.15 2.98 -6.62
N THR A 189 -2.14 3.23 -5.77
CA THR A 189 -3.49 3.60 -6.16
C THR A 189 -3.95 4.92 -5.55
N ARG A 190 -5.06 5.48 -6.07
CA ARG A 190 -5.68 6.68 -5.49
C ARG A 190 -5.96 6.52 -4.00
N GLY A 191 -6.27 5.30 -3.54
CA GLY A 191 -6.56 4.99 -2.15
C GLY A 191 -5.40 5.19 -1.17
N ASP A 192 -4.20 5.47 -1.69
CA ASP A 192 -2.98 5.66 -0.91
C ASP A 192 -2.52 7.12 -0.92
N LEU A 193 -3.20 8.02 -1.65
CA LEU A 193 -2.70 9.39 -1.85
C LEU A 193 -2.65 10.17 -0.54
N GLU A 194 -3.64 10.02 0.32
CA GLU A 194 -3.72 10.68 1.61
C GLU A 194 -2.60 10.19 2.54
N LEU A 195 -2.35 8.88 2.58
CA LEU A 195 -1.22 8.29 3.32
C LEU A 195 0.12 8.79 2.78
N LEU A 196 0.28 8.85 1.46
CA LEU A 196 1.51 9.33 0.82
C LEU A 196 1.71 10.83 1.00
N ALA A 197 0.63 11.61 1.11
CA ALA A 197 0.69 13.04 1.39
C ALA A 197 1.08 13.33 2.84
N ALA A 198 0.70 12.47 3.79
CA ALA A 198 1.10 12.57 5.18
C ALA A 198 2.56 12.15 5.43
N ALA A 199 3.16 11.36 4.53
CA ALA A 199 4.51 10.82 4.68
C ALA A 199 5.60 11.80 4.23
N GLN A 200 6.67 11.93 5.02
CA GLN A 200 7.86 12.69 4.63
C GLN A 200 8.61 11.96 3.50
N ASP A 201 8.67 10.62 3.58
CA ASP A 201 9.29 9.76 2.58
C ASP A 201 8.21 8.98 1.80
N ALA A 202 7.62 9.65 0.80
CA ALA A 202 6.55 9.08 -0.01
C ALA A 202 7.06 8.30 -1.25
N HIS A 203 6.54 7.08 -1.44
CA HIS A 203 6.99 6.14 -2.46
C HIS A 203 5.86 5.63 -3.37
N TRP A 204 5.42 6.47 -4.29
CA TRP A 204 4.43 6.11 -5.31
C TRP A 204 4.98 5.09 -6.32
N ARG A 205 4.27 3.96 -6.50
CA ARG A 205 4.56 2.91 -7.50
C ARG A 205 6.03 2.48 -7.51
N HIS A 206 6.68 2.50 -6.36
CA HIS A 206 8.12 2.34 -6.23
C HIS A 206 8.61 0.99 -6.76
N PHE A 207 7.80 -0.06 -6.58
CA PHE A 207 8.11 -1.42 -6.99
C PHE A 207 7.71 -1.76 -8.43
N HIS A 208 7.15 -0.80 -9.18
CA HIS A 208 6.74 -0.99 -10.57
C HIS A 208 7.91 -0.72 -11.52
N SER A 209 8.38 -1.76 -12.21
CA SER A 209 9.56 -1.70 -13.10
C SER A 209 9.42 -0.66 -14.22
N ALA A 210 8.24 -0.54 -14.83
CA ALA A 210 7.95 0.46 -15.85
C ALA A 210 8.04 1.90 -15.30
N TRP A 211 7.58 2.11 -14.07
CA TRP A 211 7.60 3.41 -13.42
C TRP A 211 9.02 3.83 -13.01
N ARG A 212 9.83 2.89 -12.51
CA ARG A 212 11.27 3.11 -12.25
C ARG A 212 12.02 3.54 -13.51
N ARG A 213 11.81 2.85 -14.64
CA ARG A 213 12.42 3.23 -15.93
C ARG A 213 11.99 4.62 -16.41
N GLY A 214 10.71 4.97 -16.24
CA GLY A 214 10.18 6.30 -16.55
C GLY A 214 10.81 7.41 -15.70
N ARG A 215 10.96 7.21 -14.38
CA ARG A 215 11.64 8.15 -13.49
C ARG A 215 13.11 8.34 -13.87
N MET A 216 13.85 7.25 -14.13
CA MET A 216 15.26 7.35 -14.53
C MET A 216 15.43 8.11 -15.85
N ARG A 217 14.56 7.86 -16.84
CA ARG A 217 14.53 8.63 -18.11
C ARG A 217 14.29 10.12 -17.88
N ARG A 218 13.30 10.49 -17.04
CA ARG A 218 13.00 11.89 -16.71
C ARG A 218 14.15 12.57 -15.94
N ALA A 219 14.76 11.87 -14.98
CA ALA A 219 15.91 12.38 -14.23
C ALA A 219 17.13 12.62 -15.15
N LYS A 220 17.42 11.70 -16.07
CA LYS A 220 18.48 11.86 -17.09
C LYS A 220 18.22 13.08 -17.98
N LYS A 221 16.97 13.26 -18.43
CA LYS A 221 16.56 14.41 -19.26
C LYS A 221 16.68 15.74 -18.51
N ARG A 222 16.32 15.79 -17.22
CA ARG A 222 16.50 16.97 -16.34
C ARG A 222 17.98 17.33 -16.15
N LYS A 223 18.85 16.35 -15.86
CA LYS A 223 20.30 16.58 -15.75
C LYS A 223 20.88 17.11 -17.07
N GLN A 224 20.47 16.54 -18.20
CA GLN A 224 20.94 16.98 -19.52
C GLN A 224 20.48 18.42 -19.86
N HIS A 225 19.25 18.78 -19.53
CA HIS A 225 18.77 20.17 -19.66
C HIS A 225 19.53 21.15 -18.76
N ALA A 226 19.82 20.77 -17.52
CA ALA A 226 20.58 21.62 -16.58
C ALA A 226 22.03 21.82 -17.06
N SER A 227 22.69 20.79 -17.59
CA SER A 227 24.03 20.89 -18.19
C SER A 227 24.05 21.81 -19.42
N VAL A 228 23.03 21.72 -20.30
CA VAL A 228 22.92 22.60 -21.48
C VAL A 228 22.65 24.05 -21.09
N GLN A 229 21.85 24.30 -20.06
CA GLN A 229 21.63 25.66 -19.54
C GLN A 229 22.90 26.25 -18.92
N LYS A 230 23.67 25.44 -18.18
CA LYS A 230 24.94 25.87 -17.58
C LYS A 230 26.00 26.22 -18.65
N LEU A 231 26.12 25.41 -19.70
CA LEU A 231 27.00 25.70 -20.84
C LEU A 231 26.59 26.98 -21.59
N LYS A 232 25.28 27.24 -21.72
CA LYS A 232 24.79 28.47 -22.34
C LYS A 232 25.01 29.71 -21.48
N SER A 233 24.97 29.61 -20.16
CA SER A 233 25.30 30.74 -19.27
C SER A 233 26.79 31.03 -19.25
N GLU A 234 27.64 29.99 -19.20
CA GLU A 234 29.11 30.14 -19.21
C GLU A 234 29.63 30.73 -20.52
N ASN A 235 29.05 30.33 -21.66
CA ASN A 235 29.38 30.94 -22.96
C ASN A 235 28.92 32.40 -23.08
N LYS A 236 27.86 32.80 -22.35
CA LYS A 236 27.34 34.17 -22.41
C LYS A 236 28.21 35.14 -21.58
N THR A 237 28.71 34.68 -20.43
CA THR A 237 29.69 35.42 -19.62
C THR A 237 31.03 35.59 -20.32
N ASN A 238 31.51 34.61 -21.10
CA ASN A 238 32.78 34.72 -21.81
C ASN A 238 32.76 35.64 -23.03
N THR A 239 31.58 35.94 -23.60
CA THR A 239 31.44 36.89 -24.73
C THR A 239 31.38 38.35 -24.30
N ASP A 240 31.01 38.65 -23.05
CA ASP A 240 30.95 40.04 -22.55
C ASP A 240 32.34 40.56 -22.13
N ASP A 241 33.29 39.68 -21.79
CA ASP A 241 34.68 40.04 -21.44
C ASP A 241 35.61 40.29 -22.64
N GLN A 242 35.15 40.04 -23.88
CA GLN A 242 35.96 40.24 -25.10
C GLN A 242 35.63 41.52 -25.89
N GLN A 243 34.76 42.40 -25.38
CA GLN A 243 34.43 43.70 -26.02
C GLN A 243 35.07 44.92 -25.35
N GLY A 244 35.99 44.72 -24.40
CA GLY A 244 36.74 45.79 -23.72
C GLY A 244 38.24 45.67 -23.91
N ALA A 245 38.73 45.87 -25.14
CA ALA A 245 40.14 46.16 -25.44
C ALA A 245 40.23 47.11 -26.64
#